data_AF-A0A5E4JLB9-F1
#
_entry.id   AF-A0A5E4JLB9-F1
#
_cell.length_a   1.000
_cell.length_b   1.000
_cell.length_c   1.000
_cell.angle_alpha   90.00
_cell.angle_beta   90.00
_cell.angle_gamma   90.00
#
_symmetry.space_group_name_H-M   'P 1'
#
loop_
_entity.id
_entity.type
_entity.pdbx_description
1 polymer ?
#
loop_
_entity_poly.entity_id
_entity_poly.type
_entity_poly.pdbx_seq_one_letter_code
_entity_poly.pdbx_strand_id
1 'polypeptide(L)'
;MKYKIIFGIILPLIIIISLALVSNLGQLSIKQDFVKQLSLNDLLENKKVKDTIKLGEVGIENKYFLPKRYDLTQLGACLRDTSGGKAMVDAGTIEYSEGDLPYSDKYVYDYQQDRSIEISSKNIKKINVYLRPSGSFSYLNYSQLKTQYGSYDELIIFEKDNYNQQYPTSRTRIYNCYDLNQDSIDNSIHITILK
;
A
#
# COMPACT_ATOMS: atom_id res chain seq x y z
N MET A 1 -10.84 47.23 30.40
CA MET A 1 -11.80 46.12 30.16
C MET A 1 -11.70 45.54 28.74
N LYS A 2 -11.68 46.35 27.68
CA LYS A 2 -11.61 45.87 26.27
C LYS A 2 -10.47 44.88 25.98
N TYR A 3 -9.25 45.14 26.47
CA TYR A 3 -8.10 44.26 26.27
C TYR A 3 -8.19 42.91 27.00
N LYS A 4 -8.90 42.82 28.13
CA LYS A 4 -9.09 41.54 28.85
C LYS A 4 -9.98 40.58 28.08
N ILE A 5 -10.98 41.08 27.36
CA ILE A 5 -11.86 40.26 26.51
C ILE A 5 -11.09 39.78 25.27
N ILE A 6 -10.30 40.67 24.67
CA ILE A 6 -9.49 40.34 23.49
C ILE A 6 -8.43 39.28 23.82
N PHE A 7 -7.65 39.46 24.88
CA PHE A 7 -6.59 38.50 25.25
C PHE A 7 -7.11 37.27 26.00
N GLY A 8 -8.20 37.39 26.77
CA GLY A 8 -8.73 36.29 27.59
C GLY A 8 -9.71 35.37 26.87
N ILE A 9 -10.38 35.84 25.81
CA ILE A 9 -11.41 35.06 25.10
C ILE A 9 -11.10 34.99 23.60
N ILE A 10 -10.90 36.13 22.94
CA ILE A 10 -10.79 36.15 21.47
C ILE A 10 -9.49 35.48 21.00
N LEU A 11 -8.36 35.78 21.63
CA LEU A 11 -7.06 35.20 21.27
C LEU A 11 -7.02 33.66 21.41
N PRO A 12 -7.41 33.05 22.54
CA PRO A 12 -7.45 31.58 22.64
C PRO A 12 -8.46 30.95 21.68
N LEU A 13 -9.60 31.60 21.40
CA LEU A 13 -10.58 31.09 20.44
C LEU A 13 -10.00 31.05 19.01
N ILE A 14 -9.30 32.10 18.59
CA ILE A 14 -8.62 32.14 17.29
C ILE A 14 -7.56 31.03 17.22
N ILE A 15 -6.78 30.81 18.29
CA ILE A 15 -5.79 29.73 18.34
C ILE A 15 -6.46 28.36 18.17
N ILE A 16 -7.57 28.10 18.87
CA ILE A 16 -8.33 26.83 18.76
C ILE A 16 -8.91 26.64 17.35
N ILE A 17 -9.50 27.69 16.76
CA ILE A 17 -10.06 27.64 15.40
C ILE A 17 -8.95 27.41 14.37
N SER A 18 -7.80 28.06 14.55
CA SER A 18 -6.61 27.86 13.71
C SER A 18 -6.09 26.43 13.80
N LEU A 19 -5.99 25.87 15.01
CA LEU A 19 -5.61 24.48 15.26
C LEU A 19 -6.62 23.50 14.62
N ALA A 20 -7.92 23.76 14.74
CA ALA A 20 -8.97 22.94 14.17
C ALA A 20 -8.97 22.95 12.63
N LEU A 21 -8.70 24.09 12.00
CA LEU A 21 -8.57 24.21 10.55
C LEU A 21 -7.31 23.48 10.04
N VAL A 22 -6.21 23.53 10.78
CA VAL A 22 -4.99 22.79 10.45
C VAL A 22 -5.21 21.27 10.60
N SER A 23 -6.01 20.81 11.55
CA SER A 23 -6.34 19.38 11.68
C SER A 23 -7.19 18.80 10.55
N ASN A 24 -7.91 19.63 9.79
CA ASN A 24 -8.87 19.18 8.76
C ASN A 24 -8.36 19.25 7.30
N LEU A 25 -7.12 19.71 7.07
CA LEU A 25 -6.57 19.95 5.72
C LEU A 25 -5.51 18.94 5.26
N GLY A 26 -5.66 17.67 5.63
CA GLY A 26 -4.65 16.63 5.37
C GLY A 26 -5.18 15.39 4.69
N GLN A 27 -6.00 15.51 3.64
CA GLN A 27 -6.27 14.36 2.77
C GLN A 27 -4.96 14.02 2.04
N LEU A 28 -4.39 12.86 2.38
CA LEU A 28 -3.15 12.32 1.80
C LEU A 28 -3.31 12.29 0.27
N SER A 29 -2.64 13.20 -0.44
CA SER A 29 -2.46 13.05 -1.89
C SER A 29 -1.26 12.14 -2.09
N ILE A 30 -1.46 10.84 -1.94
CA ILE A 30 -0.44 9.86 -2.30
C ILE A 30 -0.24 9.96 -3.82
N LYS A 31 0.87 10.57 -4.26
CA LYS A 31 1.27 10.46 -5.66
C LYS A 31 1.98 9.12 -5.81
N GLN A 32 1.25 8.19 -6.41
CA GLN A 32 1.62 6.80 -6.55
C GLN A 32 2.19 6.57 -7.95
N ASP A 33 3.50 6.38 -8.05
CA ASP A 33 4.16 6.04 -9.30
C ASP A 33 4.46 4.53 -9.31
N PHE A 34 3.45 3.74 -9.65
CA PHE A 34 3.58 2.30 -9.85
C PHE A 34 3.98 1.95 -11.28
N VAL A 35 4.68 0.81 -11.41
CA VAL A 35 4.92 0.17 -12.71
C VAL A 35 3.58 -0.28 -13.29
N LYS A 36 3.26 0.17 -14.51
CA LYS A 36 1.99 -0.16 -15.18
C LYS A 36 1.96 -1.56 -15.79
N GLN A 37 3.13 -2.13 -16.06
CA GLN A 37 3.29 -3.43 -16.71
C GLN A 37 4.45 -4.18 -16.10
N LEU A 38 4.22 -5.42 -15.71
CA LEU A 38 5.21 -6.31 -15.12
C LEU A 38 5.47 -7.47 -16.07
N SER A 39 6.74 -7.75 -16.42
CA SER A 39 7.03 -8.98 -17.14
C SER A 39 6.86 -10.17 -16.20
N LEU A 40 6.35 -11.27 -16.71
CA LEU A 40 6.39 -12.54 -16.01
C LEU A 40 7.84 -12.94 -15.65
N ASN A 41 8.83 -12.49 -16.41
CA ASN A 41 10.24 -12.69 -16.07
C ASN A 41 10.71 -11.80 -14.91
N ASP A 42 10.02 -10.70 -14.62
CA ASP A 42 10.34 -9.87 -13.45
C ASP A 42 9.92 -10.55 -12.15
N LEU A 43 8.87 -11.39 -12.22
CA LEU A 43 8.39 -12.23 -11.12
C LEU A 43 9.28 -13.45 -10.85
N LEU A 44 10.07 -13.86 -11.83
CA LEU A 44 10.77 -15.14 -11.84
C LEU A 44 12.28 -14.95 -12.04
N GLU A 45 13.10 -15.47 -11.13
CA GLU A 45 14.55 -15.42 -11.24
C GLU A 45 15.16 -16.80 -11.04
N ASN A 46 16.15 -17.16 -11.85
CA ASN A 46 16.88 -18.43 -11.72
C ASN A 46 15.96 -19.66 -11.58
N LYS A 47 14.86 -19.66 -12.35
CA LYS A 47 13.82 -20.72 -12.37
C LYS A 47 12.97 -20.83 -11.09
N LYS A 48 12.97 -19.81 -10.24
CA LYS A 48 12.17 -19.70 -9.00
C LYS A 48 11.38 -18.39 -9.00
N VAL A 49 10.41 -18.29 -8.11
CA VAL A 49 9.74 -17.01 -7.81
C VAL A 49 10.75 -16.13 -7.06
N LYS A 50 10.83 -14.83 -7.40
CA LYS A 50 11.64 -13.88 -6.62
C LYS A 50 11.05 -13.70 -5.22
N ASP A 51 11.92 -13.47 -4.25
CA ASP A 51 11.46 -13.19 -2.88
C ASP A 51 10.80 -11.81 -2.77
N THR A 52 11.32 -10.82 -3.51
CA THR A 52 10.78 -9.46 -3.53
C THR A 52 10.90 -8.81 -4.91
N ILE A 53 9.96 -7.93 -5.23
CA ILE A 53 9.84 -7.29 -6.54
C ILE A 53 9.45 -5.84 -6.33
N LYS A 54 10.27 -4.89 -6.77
CA LYS A 54 9.94 -3.46 -6.68
C LYS A 54 8.80 -3.16 -7.65
N LEU A 55 7.67 -2.69 -7.11
CA LEU A 55 6.50 -2.31 -7.88
C LEU A 55 6.47 -0.82 -8.21
N GLY A 56 7.13 0.01 -7.41
CA GLY A 56 7.15 1.45 -7.63
C GLY A 56 7.60 2.24 -6.41
N GLU A 57 7.34 3.53 -6.47
CA GLU A 57 7.61 4.49 -5.42
C GLU A 57 6.34 5.28 -5.08
N VAL A 58 6.17 5.53 -3.80
CA VAL A 58 5.09 6.34 -3.27
C VAL A 58 5.68 7.58 -2.61
N GLY A 59 5.26 8.75 -3.08
CA GLY A 59 5.60 10.03 -2.48
C GLY A 59 4.60 10.42 -1.40
N ILE A 60 5.08 10.64 -0.18
CA ILE A 60 4.27 11.11 0.95
C ILE A 60 4.75 12.50 1.36
N GLU A 61 3.83 13.45 1.30
CA GLU A 61 4.12 14.86 1.57
C GLU A 61 3.63 15.25 2.96
N ASN A 62 4.53 15.78 3.78
CA ASN A 62 4.18 16.46 5.02
C ASN A 62 4.10 17.97 4.79
N LYS A 63 2.89 18.51 4.62
CA LYS A 63 2.65 19.95 4.47
C LYS A 63 2.69 20.73 5.80
N TYR A 64 2.77 20.03 6.93
CA TYR A 64 2.74 20.66 8.25
C TYR A 64 4.08 21.28 8.63
N PHE A 65 4.03 22.27 9.53
CA PHE A 65 5.21 22.94 10.04
C PHE A 65 5.99 22.11 11.08
N LEU A 66 5.40 21.02 11.58
CA LEU A 66 6.04 20.09 12.50
C LEU A 66 6.30 18.75 11.82
N PRO A 67 7.32 17.98 12.27
CA PRO A 67 7.45 16.58 11.93
C PRO A 67 6.18 15.82 12.30
N LYS A 68 5.81 14.84 11.48
CA LYS A 68 4.63 14.01 11.70
C LYS A 68 4.93 12.56 11.37
N ARG A 69 4.45 11.66 12.23
CA ARG A 69 4.42 10.22 11.99
C ARG A 69 3.16 9.88 11.19
N TYR A 70 3.34 9.15 10.10
CA TYR A 70 2.27 8.69 9.22
C TYR A 70 2.23 7.18 9.25
N ASP A 71 1.05 6.61 9.49
CA ASP A 71 0.82 5.17 9.37
C ASP A 71 0.44 4.85 7.93
N LEU A 72 1.23 4.00 7.27
CA LEU A 72 0.95 3.55 5.92
C LEU A 72 -0.19 2.54 5.91
N THR A 73 -1.07 2.67 4.91
CA THR A 73 -2.17 1.73 4.68
C THR A 73 -1.63 0.34 4.41
N GLN A 74 -2.35 -0.69 4.85
CA GLN A 74 -2.00 -2.05 4.49
C GLN A 74 -2.44 -2.33 3.05
N LEU A 75 -1.56 -2.90 2.23
CA LEU A 75 -1.90 -3.29 0.87
C LEU A 75 -1.86 -4.82 0.72
N GLY A 76 -2.78 -5.35 -0.08
CA GLY A 76 -2.79 -6.73 -0.56
C GLY A 76 -2.54 -6.80 -2.05
N ALA A 77 -2.15 -7.97 -2.54
CA ALA A 77 -1.97 -8.21 -3.97
C ALA A 77 -2.68 -9.50 -4.42
N CYS A 78 -3.36 -9.44 -5.57
CA CYS A 78 -4.09 -10.57 -6.14
C CYS A 78 -3.76 -10.74 -7.62
N LEU A 79 -3.69 -11.99 -8.09
CA LEU A 79 -3.66 -12.28 -9.52
C LEU A 79 -5.08 -12.46 -10.03
N ARG A 80 -5.41 -11.79 -11.13
CA ARG A 80 -6.73 -11.86 -11.77
C ARG A 80 -6.61 -12.27 -13.24
N ASP A 81 -7.51 -13.17 -13.61
CA ASP A 81 -7.84 -13.50 -14.99
C ASP A 81 -9.00 -12.59 -15.40
N THR A 82 -8.74 -11.69 -16.34
CA THR A 82 -9.73 -10.69 -16.77
C THR A 82 -10.87 -11.32 -17.57
N SER A 83 -10.66 -12.51 -18.12
CA SER A 83 -11.68 -13.27 -18.86
C SER A 83 -12.63 -14.06 -17.94
N GLY A 84 -12.30 -14.17 -16.65
CA GLY A 84 -13.13 -14.85 -15.65
C GLY A 84 -13.09 -16.39 -15.71
N GLY A 85 -12.16 -16.98 -16.45
CA GLY A 85 -11.95 -18.42 -16.51
C GLY A 85 -11.29 -19.00 -15.25
N LYS A 86 -10.62 -18.15 -14.46
CA LYS A 86 -9.96 -18.53 -13.21
C LYS A 86 -10.39 -17.65 -12.05
N ALA A 87 -10.51 -18.28 -10.88
CA ALA A 87 -10.71 -17.55 -9.63
C ALA A 87 -9.48 -16.68 -9.31
N MET A 88 -9.73 -15.54 -8.68
CA MET A 88 -8.67 -14.67 -8.18
C MET A 88 -7.89 -15.39 -7.09
N VAL A 89 -6.57 -15.22 -7.08
CA VAL A 89 -5.68 -15.86 -6.08
C VAL A 89 -4.75 -14.84 -5.45
N ASP A 90 -4.34 -15.11 -4.21
CA ASP A 90 -3.36 -14.31 -3.50
C ASP A 90 -2.02 -14.31 -4.25
N ALA A 91 -1.56 -13.11 -4.63
CA ALA A 91 -0.30 -12.92 -5.30
C ALA A 91 0.85 -12.69 -4.32
N GLY A 92 0.56 -12.35 -3.06
CA GLY A 92 1.56 -12.02 -2.05
C GLY A 92 1.20 -10.84 -1.16
N THR A 93 2.18 -10.44 -0.35
CA THR A 93 2.06 -9.28 0.55
C THR A 93 2.78 -8.08 -0.04
N ILE A 94 2.22 -6.88 0.17
CA ILE A 94 2.87 -5.63 -0.18
C ILE A 94 3.66 -5.09 1.01
N GLU A 95 4.91 -4.71 0.75
CA GLU A 95 5.83 -4.17 1.74
C GLU A 95 6.32 -2.77 1.35
N TYR A 96 6.64 -1.98 2.37
CA TYR A 96 7.17 -0.63 2.23
C TYR A 96 8.61 -0.58 2.72
N SER A 97 9.46 0.21 2.07
CA SER A 97 10.83 0.43 2.53
C SER A 97 11.32 1.84 2.18
N GLU A 98 11.99 2.50 3.12
CA GLU A 98 12.63 3.81 2.90
C GLU A 98 13.92 3.70 2.06
N GLY A 99 14.42 2.49 1.83
CA GLY A 99 15.57 2.19 0.96
C GLY A 99 15.34 0.98 0.09
N ASP A 100 16.38 0.52 -0.60
CA ASP A 100 16.32 -0.75 -1.32
C ASP A 100 16.34 -1.90 -0.31
N LEU A 101 15.40 -2.84 -0.46
CA LEU A 101 15.41 -4.03 0.38
C LEU A 101 16.62 -4.88 -0.04
N PRO A 102 17.53 -5.24 0.88
CA PRO A 102 18.58 -6.18 0.55
C PRO A 102 17.92 -7.50 0.13
N TYR A 103 18.35 -8.06 -1.01
CA TYR A 103 18.08 -9.45 -1.37
C TYR A 103 18.47 -10.31 -0.16
N SER A 104 17.49 -10.80 0.57
CA SER A 104 17.70 -11.57 1.79
C SER A 104 16.77 -12.77 1.73
N ASP A 105 17.37 -13.95 1.53
CA ASP A 105 16.75 -15.29 1.58
C ASP A 105 16.07 -15.60 2.94
N LYS A 106 16.07 -14.66 3.89
CA LYS A 106 15.41 -14.81 5.18
C LYS A 106 13.99 -14.26 5.12
N TYR A 107 13.05 -15.19 5.12
CA TYR A 107 11.64 -14.98 5.46
C TYR A 107 11.52 -14.25 6.80
N VAL A 108 11.47 -12.92 6.78
CA VAL A 108 11.07 -12.14 7.94
C VAL A 108 9.55 -12.13 7.93
N TYR A 109 8.94 -13.15 8.56
CA TYR A 109 7.54 -13.11 8.99
C TYR A 109 7.44 -12.19 10.20
N ASP A 110 7.59 -10.89 9.97
CA ASP A 110 7.22 -9.90 10.98
C ASP A 110 5.83 -9.37 10.63
N TYR A 111 4.81 -9.94 11.28
CA TYR A 111 3.43 -9.47 11.21
C TYR A 111 3.26 -8.06 11.81
N GLN A 112 4.32 -7.48 12.38
CA GLN A 112 4.37 -6.12 12.92
C GLN A 112 5.54 -5.33 12.33
N GLN A 113 5.75 -5.37 11.01
CA GLN A 113 6.57 -4.32 10.40
C GLN A 113 5.97 -2.95 10.79
N ASP A 114 6.77 -2.12 11.45
CA ASP A 114 6.39 -0.77 11.82
C ASP A 114 6.12 0.01 10.52
N ARG A 115 4.85 0.06 10.11
CA ARG A 115 4.37 0.73 8.90
C ARG A 115 4.33 2.24 9.05
N SER A 116 4.87 2.75 10.14
CA SER A 116 4.85 4.16 10.42
C SER A 116 6.16 4.79 9.96
N ILE A 117 6.04 5.93 9.32
CA ILE A 117 7.20 6.70 8.87
C ILE A 117 7.12 8.12 9.41
N GLU A 118 8.24 8.62 9.91
CA GLU A 118 8.35 10.00 10.33
C GLU A 118 8.80 10.87 9.14
N ILE A 119 8.06 11.94 8.86
CA ILE A 119 8.40 12.91 7.83
C ILE A 119 8.64 14.25 8.50
N SER A 120 9.81 14.83 8.25
CA SER A 120 10.14 16.19 8.69
C SER A 120 9.14 17.22 8.14
N SER A 121 9.10 18.38 8.80
CA SER A 121 8.29 19.52 8.40
C SER A 121 8.49 19.92 6.94
N LYS A 122 7.38 20.20 6.23
CA LYS A 122 7.37 20.69 4.83
C LYS A 122 8.23 19.87 3.86
N ASN A 123 8.29 18.55 4.07
CA ASN A 123 9.13 17.67 3.28
C ASN A 123 8.32 16.57 2.58
N ILE A 124 8.86 16.03 1.50
CA ILE A 124 8.35 14.86 0.79
C ILE A 124 9.32 13.71 1.05
N LYS A 125 8.79 12.60 1.56
CA LYS A 125 9.53 11.34 1.70
C LYS A 125 9.06 10.37 0.63
N LYS A 126 10.01 9.74 -0.07
CA LYS A 126 9.74 8.68 -1.02
C LYS A 126 9.90 7.33 -0.33
N ILE A 127 8.99 6.41 -0.62
CA ILE A 127 8.98 5.07 -0.06
C ILE A 127 8.84 4.10 -1.21
N ASN A 128 9.72 3.11 -1.26
CA ASN A 128 9.63 2.03 -2.22
C ASN A 128 8.52 1.07 -1.82
N VAL A 129 7.76 0.60 -2.81
CA VAL A 129 6.72 -0.42 -2.64
C VAL A 129 7.19 -1.71 -3.30
N TYR A 130 7.14 -2.80 -2.56
CA TYR A 130 7.56 -4.13 -3.01
C TYR A 130 6.40 -5.13 -2.94
N LEU A 131 6.32 -6.01 -3.92
CA LEU A 131 5.57 -7.26 -3.83
C LEU A 131 6.50 -8.34 -3.28
N ARG A 132 6.09 -8.99 -2.19
CA ARG A 132 6.63 -10.27 -1.73
C ARG A 132 5.69 -11.37 -2.21
N PRO A 133 6.04 -12.12 -3.27
CA PRO A 133 5.13 -13.09 -3.86
C PRO A 133 4.67 -14.17 -2.88
N SER A 134 3.46 -14.67 -3.07
CA SER A 134 2.91 -15.74 -2.23
C SER A 134 3.61 -17.08 -2.50
N GLY A 135 3.90 -17.81 -1.42
CA GLY A 135 4.34 -19.21 -1.46
C GLY A 135 3.22 -20.20 -1.78
N SER A 136 1.98 -19.74 -2.01
CA SER A 136 0.81 -20.59 -2.27
C SER A 136 0.87 -21.38 -3.58
N PHE A 137 1.77 -21.03 -4.50
CA PHE A 137 1.94 -21.74 -5.77
C PHE A 137 2.76 -23.02 -5.58
N SER A 138 2.13 -24.17 -5.79
CA SER A 138 2.80 -25.47 -5.80
C SER A 138 3.27 -25.81 -7.21
N TYR A 139 4.58 -25.92 -7.41
CA TYR A 139 5.18 -26.25 -8.71
C TYR A 139 6.34 -27.25 -8.54
N LEU A 140 6.43 -28.21 -9.45
CA LEU A 140 7.53 -29.18 -9.48
C LEU A 140 8.66 -28.73 -10.41
N ASN A 141 8.36 -27.84 -11.37
CA ASN A 141 9.34 -27.29 -12.30
C ASN A 141 8.97 -25.88 -12.78
N TYR A 142 9.94 -25.23 -13.44
CA TYR A 142 9.80 -23.87 -13.94
C TYR A 142 8.67 -23.69 -14.97
N SER A 143 8.42 -24.69 -15.82
CA SER A 143 7.34 -24.61 -16.81
C SER A 143 5.98 -24.56 -16.15
N GLN A 144 5.78 -25.34 -15.08
CA GLN A 144 4.55 -25.32 -14.28
C GLN A 144 4.38 -23.99 -13.55
N LEU A 145 5.45 -23.45 -12.96
CA LEU A 145 5.43 -22.14 -12.32
C LEU A 145 5.05 -21.02 -13.31
N LYS A 146 5.69 -21.01 -14.49
CA LYS A 146 5.38 -20.07 -15.58
C LYS A 146 3.93 -20.21 -16.04
N THR A 147 3.43 -21.44 -16.14
CA THR A 147 2.03 -21.70 -16.52
C THR A 147 1.04 -21.21 -15.47
N GLN A 148 1.36 -21.33 -14.18
CA GLN A 148 0.49 -20.86 -13.10
C GLN A 148 0.40 -19.32 -13.10
N TYR A 149 1.53 -18.62 -13.03
CA TYR A 149 1.54 -17.15 -13.04
C TYR A 149 1.11 -16.56 -14.39
N GLY A 150 1.58 -17.13 -15.50
CA GLY A 150 1.28 -16.65 -16.86
C GLY A 150 -0.16 -16.92 -17.32
N SER A 151 -0.95 -17.60 -16.50
CA SER A 151 -2.37 -17.79 -16.76
C SER A 151 -3.28 -16.68 -16.24
N TYR A 152 -2.71 -15.73 -15.50
CA TYR A 152 -3.38 -14.51 -15.08
C TYR A 152 -2.95 -13.35 -15.98
N ASP A 153 -3.79 -12.32 -16.09
CA ASP A 153 -3.56 -11.19 -16.98
C ASP A 153 -3.10 -9.95 -16.23
N GLU A 154 -3.47 -9.82 -14.96
CA GLU A 154 -3.12 -8.66 -14.15
C GLU A 154 -2.83 -9.01 -12.69
N LEU A 155 -2.04 -8.15 -12.07
CA LEU A 155 -1.83 -8.03 -10.64
C LEU A 155 -2.66 -6.85 -10.14
N ILE A 156 -3.58 -7.10 -9.22
CA ILE A 156 -4.38 -6.11 -8.53
C ILE A 156 -3.75 -5.81 -7.17
N ILE A 157 -3.55 -4.53 -6.85
CA ILE A 157 -3.13 -4.08 -5.51
C ILE A 157 -4.26 -3.29 -4.88
N PHE A 158 -4.68 -3.70 -3.69
CA PHE A 158 -5.85 -3.14 -2.99
C PHE A 158 -5.52 -2.77 -1.55
N GLU A 159 -6.25 -1.82 -0.99
CA GLU A 159 -6.18 -1.48 0.43
C GLU A 159 -6.87 -2.54 1.29
N LYS A 160 -6.15 -3.07 2.27
CA LYS A 160 -6.66 -3.98 3.29
C LYS A 160 -7.17 -3.17 4.48
N ASP A 161 -8.30 -3.60 5.03
CA ASP A 161 -8.79 -3.02 6.28
C ASP A 161 -7.87 -3.41 7.45
N ASN A 162 -7.46 -2.40 8.22
CA ASN A 162 -6.64 -2.63 9.41
C ASN A 162 -7.50 -3.32 10.49
N TYR A 163 -7.03 -4.46 11.00
CA TYR A 163 -7.75 -5.26 12.01
C TYR A 163 -8.10 -4.46 13.28
N ASN A 164 -7.36 -3.38 13.57
CA ASN A 164 -7.52 -2.53 14.74
C ASN A 164 -8.40 -1.29 14.53
N GLN A 165 -8.98 -1.08 13.35
CA GLN A 165 -9.93 0.03 13.17
C GLN A 165 -11.28 -0.33 13.80
N GLN A 166 -11.61 0.42 14.86
CA GLN A 166 -12.84 0.24 15.65
C GLN A 166 -14.12 0.56 14.85
N TYR A 167 -13.98 1.27 13.72
CA TYR A 167 -15.04 1.57 12.78
C TYR A 167 -14.52 1.36 11.35
N PRO A 168 -14.91 0.27 10.66
CA PRO A 168 -14.53 0.08 9.27
C PRO A 168 -15.19 1.19 8.43
N THR A 169 -14.42 1.85 7.58
CA THR A 169 -14.92 2.88 6.65
C THR A 169 -15.75 2.28 5.52
N SER A 170 -15.69 0.96 5.34
CA SER A 170 -16.42 0.15 4.36
C SER A 170 -17.41 -0.81 5.05
N ARG A 171 -18.57 -1.05 4.41
CA ARG A 171 -19.53 -2.09 4.85
C ARG A 171 -19.01 -3.51 4.64
N THR A 172 -17.97 -3.68 3.82
CA THR A 172 -17.38 -4.97 3.47
C THR A 172 -15.92 -4.94 3.87
N ARG A 173 -15.53 -5.75 4.85
CA ARG A 173 -14.14 -5.79 5.31
C ARG A 173 -13.29 -6.57 4.32
N ILE A 174 -12.24 -5.97 3.79
CA ILE A 174 -11.37 -6.60 2.78
C ILE A 174 -10.07 -7.05 3.44
N TYR A 175 -9.93 -8.36 3.66
CA TYR A 175 -8.73 -8.94 4.27
C TYR A 175 -7.90 -9.74 3.27
N ASN A 176 -8.55 -10.31 2.25
CA ASN A 176 -7.92 -11.18 1.26
C ASN A 176 -8.61 -11.04 -0.12
N CYS A 177 -8.06 -11.74 -1.12
CA CYS A 177 -8.56 -11.69 -2.51
C CYS A 177 -9.99 -12.19 -2.70
N TYR A 178 -10.49 -13.04 -1.80
CA TYR A 178 -11.84 -13.59 -1.88
C TYR A 178 -12.90 -12.61 -1.33
N ASP A 179 -12.47 -11.58 -0.59
CA ASP A 179 -13.36 -10.54 -0.05
C ASP A 179 -13.59 -9.40 -1.06
N LEU A 180 -12.85 -9.38 -2.17
CA LEU A 180 -12.92 -8.32 -3.17
C LEU A 180 -14.23 -8.40 -3.97
N ASN A 181 -15.01 -7.31 -3.92
CA ASN A 181 -16.15 -7.09 -4.80
C ASN A 181 -15.75 -6.20 -5.99
N GLN A 182 -16.68 -6.03 -6.95
CA GLN A 182 -16.40 -5.27 -8.17
C GLN A 182 -15.98 -3.82 -7.89
N ASP A 183 -16.65 -3.13 -6.96
CA ASP A 183 -16.29 -1.76 -6.58
C ASP A 183 -14.87 -1.67 -6.02
N SER A 184 -14.45 -2.66 -5.23
CA SER A 184 -13.10 -2.73 -4.65
C SER A 184 -12.04 -3.00 -5.72
N ILE A 185 -12.39 -3.84 -6.69
CA ILE A 185 -11.54 -4.13 -7.85
C ILE A 185 -11.38 -2.87 -8.70
N ASP A 186 -12.47 -2.16 -9.04
CA ASP A 186 -12.41 -0.99 -9.91
C ASP A 186 -11.63 0.19 -9.28
N ASN A 187 -11.56 0.25 -7.95
CA ASN A 187 -10.78 1.26 -7.22
C ASN A 187 -9.35 0.80 -6.87
N SER A 188 -8.96 -0.40 -7.31
CA SER A 188 -7.64 -0.95 -7.04
C SER A 188 -6.60 -0.47 -8.06
N ILE A 189 -5.32 -0.75 -7.80
CA ILE A 189 -4.24 -0.48 -8.73
C ILE A 189 -4.06 -1.71 -9.61
N HIS A 190 -4.14 -1.51 -10.93
CA HIS A 190 -4.01 -2.57 -11.92
C HIS A 190 -2.64 -2.53 -12.59
N ILE A 191 -1.92 -3.65 -12.52
CA ILE A 191 -0.63 -3.84 -13.19
C ILE A 191 -0.77 -5.01 -14.17
N THR A 192 -0.64 -4.74 -15.46
CA THR A 192 -0.74 -5.79 -16.49
C THR A 192 0.47 -6.72 -16.44
N ILE A 193 0.24 -8.04 -16.56
CA ILE A 193 1.31 -9.04 -16.63
C ILE A 193 1.61 -9.39 -18.09
N LEU A 194 2.85 -9.14 -18.52
CA LEU A 194 3.33 -9.47 -19.87
C LEU A 194 3.92 -10.89 -19.87
N LYS A 195 3.42 -11.75 -20.76
CA LYS A 195 3.69 -13.20 -20.79
C LYS A 195 4.99 -13.59 -21.54
#